data_AF-A0A659US56-F1
#
_entry.id   AF-A0A659US56-F1
#
_cell.length_a   1.000
_cell.length_b   1.000
_cell.length_c   1.000
_cell.angle_alpha   90.00
_cell.angle_beta   90.00
_cell.angle_gamma   90.00
#
_symmetry.space_group_name_H-M   'P 1'
#
loop_
_entity.id
_entity.type
_entity.pdbx_description
1 polymer ?
#
loop_
_entity_poly.entity_id
_entity_poly.type
_entity_poly.pdbx_seq_one_letter_code
_entity_poly.pdbx_strand_id
1 'polypeptide(L)'
;SKLFVDLYGVVRNGLRASVESYSIKRLEAFYGFTRETALQDANVALLSLQSSLELGHPDKIREQDRSVVESYNRDDCVSTQFLRDWLEMLRSGVIAAGENIARPQPGDEVASENVTAWLAKIGPLIEKLTA
;
A
#
# COMPACT_ATOMS: atom_id res chain seq x y z
N SER A 1 -5.38 7.29 17.23
CA SER A 1 -6.51 7.11 16.29
C SER A 1 -6.37 5.76 15.63
N LYS A 2 -7.42 4.93 15.56
CA LYS A 2 -7.43 3.60 14.91
C LYS A 2 -8.11 3.64 13.53
N LEU A 3 -8.07 4.79 12.84
CA LEU A 3 -8.68 4.94 11.52
C LEU A 3 -7.72 4.48 10.43
N PHE A 4 -8.16 3.55 9.57
CA PHE A 4 -7.42 3.18 8.37
C PHE A 4 -7.54 4.31 7.34
N VAL A 5 -6.41 4.76 6.80
CA VAL A 5 -6.35 5.87 5.85
C VAL A 5 -5.63 5.41 4.60
N ASP A 6 -6.30 5.51 3.46
CA ASP A 6 -5.70 5.26 2.15
C ASP A 6 -4.83 6.46 1.73
N LEU A 7 -3.51 6.34 1.94
CA LEU A 7 -2.56 7.37 1.53
C LEU A 7 -2.44 7.51 0.02
N TYR A 8 -2.73 6.47 -0.76
CA TYR A 8 -2.69 6.57 -2.22
C TYR A 8 -3.79 7.50 -2.74
N GLY A 9 -5.00 7.36 -2.20
CA GLY A 9 -6.10 8.30 -2.44
C GLY A 9 -5.75 9.74 -2.03
N VAL A 10 -5.11 9.93 -0.88
CA VAL A 10 -4.64 11.25 -0.42
C VAL A 10 -3.65 11.85 -1.40
N VAL A 11 -2.63 11.09 -1.81
CA VAL A 11 -1.62 11.56 -2.76
C VAL A 11 -2.24 11.95 -4.09
N ARG A 12 -3.05 11.08 -4.71
CA ARG A 12 -3.62 11.35 -6.04
C ARG A 12 -4.52 12.58 -6.09
N ASN A 13 -5.20 12.90 -5.00
CA ASN A 13 -6.15 14.02 -4.97
C ASN A 13 -5.58 15.27 -4.29
N GLY A 14 -4.51 15.14 -3.49
CA GLY A 14 -3.94 16.23 -2.69
C GLY A 14 -2.57 16.72 -3.17
N LEU A 15 -1.90 16.01 -4.08
CA LEU A 15 -0.58 16.36 -4.56
C LEU A 15 -0.56 16.56 -6.08
N ARG A 16 0.18 17.58 -6.53
CA ARG A 16 0.60 17.71 -7.92
C ARG A 16 2.12 17.58 -7.96
N ALA A 17 2.60 16.49 -8.55
CA ALA A 17 4.03 16.20 -8.67
C ALA A 17 4.38 15.86 -10.12
N SER A 18 5.57 16.28 -10.57
CA SER A 18 6.08 16.01 -11.93
C SER A 18 6.60 14.58 -12.07
N VAL A 19 5.72 13.61 -11.88
CA VAL A 19 6.00 12.18 -11.99
C VAL A 19 5.02 11.50 -12.93
N GLU A 20 5.49 10.46 -13.63
CA GLU A 20 4.66 9.68 -14.56
C GLU A 20 3.57 8.87 -13.85
N SER A 21 3.79 8.52 -12.58
CA SER A 21 2.81 7.82 -11.74
C SER A 21 2.99 8.18 -10.27
N TYR A 22 1.91 8.07 -9.51
CA TYR A 22 1.89 8.27 -8.06
C TYR A 22 2.16 6.97 -7.29
N SER A 23 2.96 6.06 -7.84
CA SER A 23 3.44 4.91 -7.08
C SER A 23 4.39 5.36 -5.97
N ILE A 24 4.40 4.64 -4.85
CA ILE A 24 5.24 5.00 -3.70
C ILE A 24 6.72 5.14 -4.10
N LYS A 25 7.22 4.22 -4.94
CA LYS A 25 8.59 4.22 -5.50
C LYS A 25 8.94 5.50 -6.26
N ARG A 26 7.99 6.06 -7.03
CA ARG A 26 8.21 7.33 -7.74
C ARG A 26 8.19 8.53 -6.81
N LEU A 27 7.55 8.41 -5.64
CA LEU A 27 7.42 9.49 -4.67
C LEU A 27 8.55 9.53 -3.64
N GLU A 28 9.32 8.45 -3.48
CA GLU A 28 10.42 8.32 -2.51
C GLU A 28 11.43 9.47 -2.57
N ALA A 29 11.70 9.99 -3.78
CA ALA A 29 12.59 11.12 -3.97
C ALA A 29 12.11 12.42 -3.30
N PHE A 30 10.80 12.62 -3.15
CA PHE A 30 10.24 13.85 -2.56
C PHE A 30 10.37 13.90 -1.03
N TYR A 31 10.45 12.74 -0.39
CA TYR A 31 10.63 12.62 1.06
C TYR A 31 11.98 11.99 1.45
N GLY A 32 12.92 11.90 0.50
CA GLY A 32 14.31 11.52 0.75
C GLY A 32 14.51 10.08 1.22
N PHE A 33 13.61 9.16 0.86
CA PHE A 33 13.74 7.77 1.27
C PHE A 33 14.73 7.00 0.38
N THR A 34 15.61 6.23 1.00
CA THR A 34 16.56 5.35 0.32
C THR A 34 16.29 3.92 0.74
N ARG A 35 16.05 3.04 -0.24
CA ARG A 35 15.79 1.61 0.00
C ARG A 35 17.08 0.88 0.34
N GLU A 36 16.98 -0.08 1.27
CA GLU A 36 18.05 -1.04 1.51
C GLU A 36 18.11 -2.10 0.39
N THR A 37 16.95 -2.46 -0.15
CA THR A 37 16.81 -3.50 -1.16
C THR A 37 16.75 -2.92 -2.58
N ALA A 38 17.63 -3.39 -3.48
CA ALA A 38 17.56 -3.02 -4.88
C ALA A 38 16.28 -3.58 -5.53
N LEU A 39 15.54 -2.73 -6.24
CA LEU A 39 14.25 -3.10 -6.85
C LEU A 39 14.38 -4.23 -7.89
N GLN A 40 15.51 -4.32 -8.59
CA GLN A 40 15.76 -5.38 -9.57
C GLN A 40 15.87 -6.74 -8.87
N ASP A 41 16.64 -6.81 -7.78
CA ASP A 41 16.81 -8.03 -6.99
C ASP A 41 15.48 -8.45 -6.36
N ALA A 42 14.71 -7.49 -5.84
CA ALA A 42 13.39 -7.73 -5.29
C ALA A 42 12.41 -8.32 -6.33
N ASN A 43 12.40 -7.80 -7.55
CA ASN A 43 11.53 -8.31 -8.61
C ASN A 43 11.84 -9.79 -8.95
N VAL A 44 13.13 -10.14 -9.04
CA VAL A 44 13.55 -11.53 -9.32
C VAL A 44 13.16 -12.46 -8.18
N ALA A 45 13.41 -12.06 -6.92
CA ALA A 45 13.07 -12.84 -5.74
C ALA A 45 11.55 -13.03 -5.60
N LEU A 46 10.76 -11.97 -5.83
CA LEU A 46 9.30 -12.03 -5.82
C LEU A 46 8.75 -13.01 -6.87
N LEU A 47 9.27 -12.96 -8.10
CA LEU A 47 8.85 -13.89 -9.16
C LEU A 47 9.18 -15.34 -8.82
N SER A 48 10.36 -15.60 -8.27
CA SER A 48 10.79 -16.94 -7.81
C SER A 48 9.89 -17.45 -6.68
N LEU A 49 9.63 -16.61 -5.67
CA LEU A 49 8.73 -16.90 -4.57
C LEU A 49 7.32 -17.21 -5.07
N GLN A 50 6.76 -16.35 -5.91
CA GLN A 50 5.41 -16.48 -6.45
C GLN A 50 5.27 -17.77 -7.29
N SER A 51 6.22 -18.05 -8.18
CA SER A 51 6.22 -19.27 -9.00
C SER A 51 6.22 -20.53 -8.12
N SER A 52 7.00 -20.52 -7.04
CA SER A 52 7.08 -21.66 -6.12
C SER A 52 5.76 -21.87 -5.37
N LEU A 53 5.09 -20.79 -4.95
CA LEU A 53 3.79 -20.87 -4.29
C LEU A 53 2.68 -21.35 -5.23
N GLU A 54 2.63 -20.80 -6.45
CA GLU A 54 1.61 -21.16 -7.46
C GLU A 54 1.71 -22.61 -7.91
N LEU A 55 2.92 -23.18 -7.93
CA LEU A 55 3.17 -24.58 -8.27
C LEU A 55 3.02 -25.53 -7.07
N GLY A 56 2.69 -25.03 -5.87
CA GLY A 56 2.58 -25.86 -4.66
C GLY A 56 3.91 -26.42 -4.18
N HIS A 57 5.01 -25.69 -4.40
CA HIS A 57 6.36 -26.07 -4.02
C HIS A 57 7.00 -25.08 -3.03
N PRO A 58 6.39 -24.84 -1.85
CA PRO A 58 6.92 -23.89 -0.88
C PRO A 58 8.31 -24.29 -0.34
N ASP A 59 8.65 -25.58 -0.39
CA ASP A 59 9.95 -26.15 -0.03
C ASP A 59 11.07 -25.74 -1.00
N LYS A 60 10.74 -25.31 -2.22
CA LYS A 60 11.70 -24.84 -3.23
C LYS A 60 12.03 -23.36 -3.13
N ILE A 61 11.39 -22.63 -2.21
CA ILE A 61 11.67 -21.21 -1.97
C ILE A 61 13.08 -21.11 -1.36
N ARG A 62 14.00 -20.46 -2.09
CA ARG A 62 15.36 -20.25 -1.60
C ARG A 62 15.34 -19.27 -0.42
N GLU A 63 16.17 -19.54 0.58
CA GLU A 63 16.27 -18.65 1.76
C GLU A 63 16.69 -17.23 1.39
N GLN A 64 17.55 -17.09 0.37
CA GLN A 64 17.93 -15.79 -0.17
C GLN A 64 16.72 -15.03 -0.75
N ASP A 65 15.84 -15.71 -1.50
CA ASP A 65 14.64 -15.07 -2.07
C ASP A 65 13.71 -14.60 -0.94
N ARG A 66 13.53 -15.43 0.10
CA ARG A 66 12.75 -15.08 1.29
C ARG A 66 13.31 -13.83 1.97
N SER A 67 14.61 -13.79 2.21
CA SER A 67 15.28 -12.66 2.86
C SER A 67 15.16 -11.36 2.04
N VAL A 68 15.35 -11.44 0.72
CA VAL A 68 15.19 -10.29 -0.18
C VAL A 68 13.74 -9.78 -0.18
N VAL A 69 12.76 -10.68 -0.26
CA VAL A 69 11.34 -10.30 -0.21
C VAL A 69 10.96 -9.69 1.13
N GLU A 70 11.47 -10.23 2.24
CA GLU A 70 11.25 -9.65 3.58
C GLU A 70 11.82 -8.23 3.67
N SER A 71 13.06 -8.03 3.22
CA SER A 71 13.72 -6.72 3.20
C SER A 71 12.97 -5.73 2.31
N TYR A 72 12.54 -6.16 1.12
CA TYR A 72 11.73 -5.35 0.21
C TYR A 72 10.38 -4.93 0.84
N ASN A 73 9.69 -5.85 1.50
CA ASN A 73 8.42 -5.55 2.18
C ASN A 73 8.64 -4.60 3.38
N ARG A 74 9.76 -4.75 4.09
CA ARG A 74 10.15 -3.82 5.16
C ARG A 74 10.38 -2.42 4.61
N ASP A 75 11.12 -2.30 3.51
CA ASP A 75 11.33 -1.02 2.82
C ASP A 75 9.98 -0.36 2.44
N ASP A 76 9.02 -1.12 1.89
CA ASP A 76 7.70 -0.61 1.54
C ASP A 76 6.92 -0.09 2.77
N CYS A 77 6.98 -0.80 3.91
CA CYS A 77 6.36 -0.33 5.16
C CYS A 77 7.01 0.94 5.70
N VAL A 78 8.34 1.00 5.74
CA VAL A 78 9.08 2.17 6.24
C VAL A 78 8.85 3.36 5.31
N SER A 79 8.93 3.15 4.00
CA SER A 79 8.63 4.17 2.97
C SER A 79 7.21 4.74 3.14
N THR A 80 6.23 3.88 3.44
CA THR A 80 4.84 4.30 3.70
C THR A 80 4.73 5.21 4.93
N GLN A 81 5.48 4.92 5.99
CA GLN A 81 5.55 5.80 7.16
C GLN A 81 6.16 7.15 6.82
N PHE A 82 7.27 7.17 6.07
CA PHE A 82 7.93 8.41 5.65
C PHE A 82 7.02 9.26 4.76
N LEU A 83 6.32 8.63 3.82
CA LEU A 83 5.31 9.28 2.98
C LEU A 83 4.23 9.95 3.85
N ARG A 84 3.72 9.24 4.86
CA ARG A 84 2.71 9.78 5.78
C ARG A 84 3.24 10.99 6.55
N ASP A 85 4.44 10.90 7.11
CA ASP A 85 5.04 12.00 7.87
C ASP A 85 5.30 13.23 7.00
N TRP A 86 5.75 13.02 5.75
CA TRP A 86 5.92 14.09 4.77
C TRP A 86 4.59 14.76 4.38
N LEU A 87 3.54 13.98 4.13
CA LEU A 87 2.20 14.53 3.84
C LEU A 87 1.65 15.35 5.01
N GLU A 88 1.90 14.92 6.25
CA GLU A 88 1.51 15.68 7.44
C GLU A 88 2.29 16.99 7.59
N MET A 89 3.58 17.00 7.25
CA MET A 89 4.37 18.22 7.18
C MET A 89 3.78 19.19 6.14
N LEU A 90 3.47 18.72 4.94
CA LEU A 90 2.82 19.54 3.90
C LEU A 90 1.46 20.09 4.36
N ARG A 91 0.61 19.23 4.92
CA ARG A 91 -0.70 19.62 5.47
C ARG A 91 -0.56 20.70 6.53
N SER A 92 0.42 20.57 7.43
CA SER A 92 0.68 21.55 8.48
C SER A 92 1.10 22.91 7.92
N GLY A 93 1.94 22.93 6.89
CA GLY A 93 2.32 24.16 6.19
C GLY A 93 1.13 24.87 5.54
N VAL A 94 0.25 24.11 4.89
CA VAL A 94 -0.96 24.66 4.25
C VAL A 94 -1.95 25.21 5.29
N ILE A 95 -2.10 24.53 6.44
CA ILE A 95 -2.92 25.03 7.55
C ILE A 95 -2.35 26.33 8.13
N ALA A 96 -1.04 26.42 8.29
CA ALA A 96 -0.38 27.64 8.75
C ALA A 96 -0.59 28.82 7.78
N ALA A 97 -0.81 28.55 6.50
CA ALA A 97 -1.15 29.55 5.49
C ALA A 97 -2.64 29.98 5.52
N GLY A 98 -3.46 29.40 6.39
CA GLY A 98 -4.86 29.79 6.62
C GLY A 98 -5.90 28.85 6.01
N GLU A 99 -5.49 27.80 5.32
CA GLU A 99 -6.41 26.81 4.75
C GLU A 99 -6.92 25.84 5.83
N ASN A 100 -8.16 25.35 5.66
CA ASN A 100 -8.74 24.37 6.58
C ASN A 100 -8.76 22.98 5.95
N ILE A 101 -7.76 22.15 6.27
CA ILE A 101 -7.69 20.75 5.84
C ILE A 101 -8.03 19.84 7.04
N ALA A 102 -9.31 19.50 7.14
CA ALA A 102 -9.82 18.62 8.19
C ALA A 102 -9.31 17.18 8.03
N ARG A 103 -9.17 16.47 9.15
CA ARG A 103 -8.86 15.04 9.15
C ARG A 103 -10.12 14.23 8.82
N PRO A 104 -9.97 13.09 8.12
CA PRO A 104 -11.06 12.13 7.98
C PRO A 104 -11.60 11.75 9.36
N GLN A 105 -12.91 11.84 9.52
CA GLN A 105 -13.58 11.32 10.70
C GLN A 105 -13.81 9.82 10.50
N PRO A 106 -13.81 9.02 11.57
CA PRO A 106 -14.30 7.65 11.50
C PRO A 106 -15.70 7.64 10.89
N GLY A 107 -15.90 6.84 9.84
CA GLY A 107 -17.24 6.57 9.33
C GLY A 107 -17.99 5.64 10.28
N ASP A 108 -19.30 5.52 10.08
CA ASP A 108 -20.09 4.48 10.74
C ASP A 108 -19.53 3.10 10.33
N GLU A 109 -19.43 2.15 11.26
CA GLU A 109 -18.88 0.80 11.03
C GLU A 109 -19.75 -0.08 10.09
N VAL A 110 -20.70 0.53 9.38
CA VAL A 110 -21.64 -0.14 8.49
C VAL A 110 -21.04 -0.20 7.08
N ALA A 111 -20.91 -1.41 6.54
CA ALA A 111 -20.53 -1.59 5.15
C ALA A 111 -21.50 -0.83 4.23
N SER A 112 -20.99 -0.19 3.18
CA SER A 112 -21.86 0.52 2.24
C SER A 112 -22.92 -0.42 1.66
N GLU A 113 -24.09 0.12 1.31
CA GLU A 113 -25.18 -0.67 0.72
C GLU A 113 -24.72 -1.49 -0.50
N ASN A 114 -23.82 -0.90 -1.30
CA ASN A 114 -23.22 -1.56 -2.46
C ASN A 114 -22.36 -2.77 -2.09
N VAL A 115 -21.52 -2.66 -1.06
CA VAL A 115 -20.69 -3.78 -0.58
C VAL A 115 -21.57 -4.88 0.00
N THR A 116 -22.58 -4.50 0.78
CA THR A 116 -23.54 -5.44 1.39
C THR A 116 -24.33 -6.20 0.31
N ALA A 117 -24.86 -5.51 -0.70
CA ALA A 117 -25.59 -6.12 -1.80
C ALA A 117 -24.69 -7.04 -2.65
N TRP A 118 -23.44 -6.65 -2.87
CA TRP A 118 -22.48 -7.47 -3.62
C TRP A 118 -22.11 -8.75 -2.85
N LEU A 119 -21.81 -8.65 -1.54
CA LEU A 119 -21.52 -9.81 -0.70
C LEU A 119 -22.70 -10.80 -0.63
N ALA A 120 -23.93 -10.29 -0.50
CA ALA A 120 -25.13 -11.12 -0.55
C ALA A 120 -25.29 -11.85 -1.89
N LYS A 121 -24.89 -11.22 -2.99
CA LYS A 121 -24.93 -11.82 -4.34
C LYS A 121 -23.87 -12.90 -4.53
N ILE A 122 -22.65 -12.68 -4.03
CA ILE A 122 -21.51 -13.57 -4.30
C ILE A 122 -21.36 -14.73 -3.31
N GLY A 123 -21.88 -14.59 -2.08
CA GLY A 123 -21.79 -15.62 -1.04
C GLY A 123 -22.24 -17.02 -1.50
N PRO A 124 -23.44 -17.15 -2.11
CA PRO A 124 -23.92 -18.45 -2.60
C PRO A 124 -23.06 -19.04 -3.72
N LEU A 125 -22.33 -18.20 -4.46
CA LEU A 125 -21.45 -18.64 -5.54
C LEU A 125 -20.14 -19.21 -4.98
N ILE A 126 -19.60 -18.56 -3.95
CA ILE A 126 -18.41 -19.04 -3.23
C ILE A 126 -18.70 -20.42 -2.63
N GLU A 127 -19.79 -20.57 -1.88
CA GLU A 127 -20.15 -21.85 -1.25
C GLU A 127 -20.21 -23.00 -2.25
N LYS A 128 -20.77 -22.79 -3.44
CA LYS A 128 -20.85 -23.82 -4.50
C LYS A 128 -19.50 -24.17 -5.12
N LEU A 129 -18.55 -23.23 -5.15
CA LEU A 129 -17.24 -23.41 -5.80
C LEU A 129 -16.19 -23.95 -4.83
N THR A 130 -16.42 -23.83 -3.52
CA THR A 130 -15.50 -24.29 -2.47
C THR A 130 -15.99 -25.54 -1.73
N ALA A 131 -17.16 -26.07 -2.05
CA ALA A 131 -17.71 -27.31 -1.51
C ALA A 131 -17.21 -28.56 -2.22
#